data_AF-A0A0L7QXI2-F1
#
_entry.id   AF-A0A0L7QXI2-F1
#
_cell.length_a   1.000
_cell.length_b   1.000
_cell.length_c   1.000
_cell.angle_alpha   90.00
_cell.angle_beta   90.00
_cell.angle_gamma   90.00
#
_symmetry.space_group_name_H-M   'P 1'
#
loop_
_entity.id
_entity.type
_entity.pdbx_description
1 polymer ?
#
loop_
_entity_poly.entity_id
_entity_poly.type
_entity_poly.pdbx_seq_one_letter_code
_entity_poly.pdbx_strand_id
1 'polypeptide(L)'
;MILSVIWNSNHLGAAYYNIVTSELFVMEDTMDDVERLDKMKALYRQCLPRYVVTSAAAPAAFTNAVKRILTSQVSSNGETNSCNAQLKVTCRKEHNYERCAHRVKCLRLESEPKNASNADRRTFLNSILNFKCCAMIHALGSLLFFVDKHWNNIALDPSGKPSFVSLNYIWL
;
A
#
# COMPACT_ATOMS: atom_id res chain seq x y z
N MET A 1 10.37 3.35 -1.38
CA MET A 1 9.22 2.42 -1.23
C MET A 1 8.24 2.97 -0.21
N ILE A 2 6.93 2.91 -0.52
CA ILE A 2 5.84 3.25 0.41
C ILE A 2 4.94 2.02 0.48
N LEU A 3 4.72 1.48 1.68
CA LEU A 3 3.88 0.31 1.92
C LEU A 3 2.59 0.77 2.60
N SER A 4 1.43 0.32 2.13
CA SER A 4 0.17 0.40 2.85
C SER A 4 -0.31 -1.01 3.23
N VAL A 5 -0.73 -1.16 4.48
CA VAL A 5 -1.28 -2.40 5.03
C VAL A 5 -2.62 -2.11 5.69
N ILE A 6 -3.61 -2.94 5.40
CA ILE A 6 -4.95 -2.85 5.98
C ILE A 6 -5.31 -4.20 6.60
N TRP A 7 -5.79 -4.13 7.84
CA TRP A 7 -6.35 -5.26 8.55
C TRP A 7 -7.87 -5.19 8.54
N ASN A 8 -8.52 -6.23 8.04
CA ASN A 8 -9.98 -6.32 8.01
C ASN A 8 -10.41 -7.77 8.25
N SER A 9 -11.23 -8.02 9.26
CA SER A 9 -11.80 -9.35 9.55
C SER A 9 -10.78 -10.51 9.49
N ASN A 10 -9.65 -10.36 10.18
CA ASN A 10 -8.51 -11.30 10.21
C ASN A 10 -7.77 -11.52 8.88
N HIS A 11 -8.06 -10.70 7.87
CA HIS A 11 -7.32 -10.67 6.62
C HIS A 11 -6.43 -9.43 6.57
N LEU A 12 -5.21 -9.66 6.12
CA LEU A 12 -4.25 -8.64 5.76
C LEU A 12 -4.33 -8.42 4.25
N GLY A 13 -4.61 -7.19 3.84
CA GLY A 13 -4.41 -6.73 2.47
C GLY A 13 -3.29 -5.70 2.43
N ALA A 14 -2.50 -5.70 1.36
CA ALA A 14 -1.37 -4.79 1.24
C ALA A 14 -1.19 -4.25 -0.16
N ALA A 15 -0.55 -3.09 -0.24
CA ALA A 15 -0.07 -2.53 -1.49
C ALA A 15 1.22 -1.75 -1.25
N TYR A 16 2.17 -1.74 -2.19
CA TYR A 16 3.30 -0.83 -2.12
C TYR A 16 3.58 -0.14 -3.45
N TYR A 17 4.18 1.05 -3.35
CA TYR A 17 4.60 1.85 -4.50
C TYR A 17 6.12 1.97 -4.51
N ASN A 18 6.71 1.61 -5.64
CA ASN A 18 8.11 1.85 -5.93
C ASN A 18 8.28 3.17 -6.65
N ILE A 19 8.71 4.19 -5.92
CA ILE A 19 8.93 5.55 -6.46
C ILE A 19 10.01 5.56 -7.56
N VAL A 20 10.96 4.62 -7.52
CA VAL A 20 12.06 4.57 -8.50
C VAL A 20 11.59 4.02 -9.84
N THR A 21 10.75 2.97 -9.84
CA THR A 21 10.21 2.36 -11.06
C THR A 21 8.82 2.85 -11.43
N SER A 22 8.20 3.66 -10.58
CA SER A 22 6.80 4.09 -10.67
C SER A 22 5.80 2.93 -10.72
N GLU A 23 6.14 1.77 -10.16
CA GLU A 23 5.29 0.57 -10.19
C GLU A 23 4.49 0.37 -8.90
N LEU A 24 3.28 -0.13 -9.05
CA LEU A 24 2.40 -0.55 -7.96
C LEU A 24 2.46 -2.07 -7.79
N PHE A 25 2.38 -2.50 -6.55
CA PHE A 25 2.30 -3.91 -6.19
C PHE A 25 1.19 -4.10 -5.18
N VAL A 26 0.42 -5.18 -5.31
CA VAL A 26 -0.72 -5.50 -4.44
C VAL A 26 -0.64 -6.94 -3.93
N MET A 27 -1.17 -7.16 -2.74
CA MET A 27 -1.36 -8.48 -2.14
C MET A 27 -2.84 -8.63 -1.80
N GLU A 28 -3.45 -9.68 -2.34
CA GLU A 28 -4.84 -10.03 -2.03
C GLU A 28 -5.05 -10.30 -0.53
N ASP A 29 -6.30 -10.20 -0.11
CA ASP A 29 -6.73 -10.47 1.26
C ASP A 29 -6.25 -11.86 1.69
N THR A 30 -5.24 -11.89 2.55
CA THR A 30 -4.61 -13.12 3.03
C THR A 30 -4.78 -13.21 4.53
N MET A 31 -5.11 -14.39 5.05
CA MET A 31 -5.14 -14.59 6.49
C MET A 31 -3.73 -14.42 7.06
N ASP A 32 -3.62 -13.63 8.12
CA ASP A 32 -2.40 -13.50 8.89
C ASP A 32 -2.78 -13.57 10.38
N ASP A 33 -1.80 -13.84 11.23
CA ASP A 33 -1.99 -13.88 12.67
C ASP A 33 -1.56 -12.53 13.24
N VAL A 34 -2.44 -11.83 13.97
CA VAL A 34 -2.13 -10.48 14.49
C VAL A 34 -0.99 -10.47 15.51
N GLU A 35 -0.71 -11.59 16.18
CA GLU A 35 0.38 -11.71 17.15
C GLU A 35 1.73 -11.88 16.44
N ARG A 36 1.74 -12.68 15.36
CA ARG A 36 2.94 -13.03 14.60
C ARG A 36 3.22 -12.10 13.43
N LEU A 37 2.19 -11.78 12.65
CA LEU A 37 2.21 -10.96 11.43
C LEU A 37 3.30 -11.40 10.45
N ASP A 38 3.33 -12.69 10.13
CA ASP A 38 4.41 -13.28 9.34
C ASP A 38 4.39 -12.79 7.90
N LYS A 39 3.19 -12.62 7.31
CA LYS A 39 3.05 -12.09 5.94
C LYS A 39 3.43 -10.62 5.90
N MET A 40 3.02 -9.84 6.90
CA MET A 40 3.47 -8.45 7.00
C MET A 40 5.00 -8.33 7.16
N LYS A 41 5.63 -9.17 7.99
CA LYS A 41 7.09 -9.19 8.18
C LYS A 41 7.81 -9.55 6.88
N ALA A 42 7.30 -10.52 6.12
CA ALA A 42 7.83 -10.88 4.81
C ALA A 42 7.77 -9.69 3.85
N LEU A 43 6.61 -9.02 3.74
CA LEU A 43 6.46 -7.80 2.94
C LEU A 43 7.45 -6.72 3.34
N TYR A 44 7.57 -6.45 4.65
CA TYR A 44 8.47 -5.43 5.15
C TYR A 44 9.94 -5.70 4.76
N ARG A 45 10.38 -6.95 4.88
CA ARG A 45 11.74 -7.37 4.50
C ARG A 45 11.96 -7.28 2.99
N GLN A 46 10.94 -7.60 2.19
CA GLN A 46 11.02 -7.57 0.74
C GLN A 46 11.06 -6.13 0.19
N CYS A 47 10.25 -5.21 0.74
CA CYS A 47 10.12 -3.87 0.18
C CYS A 47 10.91 -2.78 0.92
N LEU A 48 11.44 -3.06 2.13
CA LEU A 48 12.19 -2.12 2.98
C LEU A 48 11.61 -0.70 2.94
N PRO A 49 10.35 -0.53 3.35
CA PRO A 49 9.58 0.68 3.07
C PRO A 49 10.11 1.87 3.88
N ARG A 50 10.13 3.06 3.28
CA ARG A 50 10.41 4.32 4.00
C ARG A 50 9.21 4.77 4.83
N TYR A 51 8.00 4.45 4.36
CA TYR A 51 6.74 4.77 5.02
C TYR A 51 5.86 3.53 5.06
N VAL A 52 5.25 3.26 6.21
CA VAL A 52 4.20 2.25 6.38
C VAL A 52 2.90 2.97 6.71
N VAL A 53 1.88 2.76 5.90
CA VAL A 53 0.59 3.44 5.97
C VAL A 53 -0.46 2.43 6.44
N THR A 54 -1.17 2.74 7.53
CA THR A 54 -2.26 1.90 8.05
C THR A 54 -3.46 2.75 8.43
N SER A 55 -4.63 2.13 8.55
CA SER A 55 -5.88 2.81 8.90
C SER A 55 -6.02 3.03 10.40
N ALA A 56 -6.49 4.22 10.81
CA ALA A 56 -6.92 4.47 12.19
C ALA A 56 -8.12 3.62 12.62
N ALA A 57 -8.83 3.01 11.68
CA ALA A 57 -9.92 2.07 11.97
C ALA A 57 -9.40 0.66 12.34
N ALA A 58 -8.11 0.38 12.14
CA ALA A 58 -7.56 -0.93 12.46
C ALA A 58 -7.54 -1.16 13.98
N PRO A 59 -7.68 -2.42 14.44
CA PRO A 59 -7.59 -2.74 15.85
C PRO A 59 -6.27 -2.25 16.47
N ALA A 60 -6.31 -1.84 17.74
CA ALA A 60 -5.12 -1.39 18.46
C ALA A 60 -4.04 -2.48 18.52
N ALA A 61 -4.43 -3.74 18.66
CA ALA A 61 -3.53 -4.89 18.62
C ALA A 61 -2.71 -4.94 17.32
N PHE A 62 -3.37 -4.80 16.17
CA PHE A 62 -2.71 -4.75 14.86
C PHE A 62 -1.76 -3.55 14.76
N THR A 63 -2.23 -2.35 15.14
CA THR A 63 -1.40 -1.14 15.07
C THR A 63 -0.16 -1.23 15.97
N ASN A 64 -0.29 -1.84 17.15
CA ASN A 64 0.83 -2.07 18.06
C ASN A 64 1.80 -3.14 17.54
N ALA A 65 1.29 -4.21 16.94
CA ALA A 65 2.12 -5.24 16.31
C ALA A 65 2.91 -4.67 15.12
N VAL A 66 2.29 -3.82 14.29
CA VAL A 66 2.96 -3.04 13.23
C VAL A 66 4.09 -2.20 13.82
N LYS A 67 3.82 -1.41 14.87
CA LYS A 67 4.85 -0.59 15.54
C LYS A 67 6.01 -1.45 16.04
N ARG A 68 5.74 -2.60 16.65
CA ARG A 68 6.77 -3.52 17.14
C ARG A 68 7.65 -4.04 16.01
N ILE A 69 7.09 -4.37 14.85
CA ILE A 69 7.87 -4.77 13.66
C ILE A 69 8.81 -3.64 13.25
N LEU A 70 8.33 -2.40 13.21
CA LEU A 70 9.15 -1.25 12.83
C LEU A 70 10.28 -0.99 13.83
N THR A 71 10.02 -1.10 15.14
CA THR A 71 11.04 -0.90 16.18
C THR A 71 12.05 -2.06 16.23
N SER A 72 11.60 -3.31 16.10
CA SER A 72 12.48 -4.50 16.21
C SER A 72 13.54 -4.58 15.12
N GLN A 73 13.26 -4.02 13.94
CA GLN A 73 14.19 -3.98 12.82
C GLN A 73 15.32 -2.96 13.04
N VAL A 74 15.14 -2.00 13.95
CA VAL A 74 16.17 -1.04 14.35
C VAL A 74 17.21 -1.70 15.27
N SER A 75 16.81 -2.67 16.07
CA SER A 75 17.66 -3.27 17.12
C SER A 75 18.46 -4.50 16.67
N SER A 76 18.12 -5.11 15.54
CA SER A 76 18.70 -6.41 15.13
C SER A 76 19.93 -6.28 14.23
N ASN A 77 20.17 -5.12 13.63
CA ASN A 77 21.29 -4.91 12.71
C ASN A 77 22.24 -3.85 13.28
N GLY A 78 23.33 -4.31 13.92
CA GLY A 78 24.48 -3.48 14.30
C GLY A 78 25.30 -2.94 13.12
N GLU A 79 24.67 -2.80 11.95
CA GLU A 79 25.26 -2.30 10.71
C GLU A 79 24.49 -1.08 10.21
N THR A 80 25.25 -0.07 9.82
CA THR A 80 24.92 1.36 9.75
C THR A 80 23.98 1.75 8.61
N ASN A 81 22.83 1.11 8.45
CA ASN A 81 21.76 1.53 7.54
C ASN A 81 20.37 1.15 8.09
N SER A 82 20.00 1.68 9.26
CA SER A 82 18.65 1.52 9.80
C SER A 82 17.65 2.31 8.94
N CYS A 83 16.98 1.61 8.02
CA CYS A 83 15.78 2.15 7.37
C CYS A 83 14.68 2.31 8.44
N ASN A 84 14.67 3.45 9.12
CA ASN A 84 13.65 3.84 10.09
C ASN A 84 12.34 4.15 9.36
N ALA A 85 11.64 3.10 8.95
CA ALA A 85 10.33 3.20 8.32
C ALA A 85 9.38 3.99 9.23
N GLN A 86 8.80 5.07 8.72
CA GLN A 86 7.86 5.88 9.49
C GLN A 86 6.45 5.30 9.39
N LEU A 87 5.84 4.99 10.54
CA LEU A 87 4.42 4.65 10.59
C LEU A 87 3.55 5.90 10.38
N LYS A 88 2.61 5.82 9.45
CA LYS A 88 1.61 6.84 9.17
C LYS A 88 0.23 6.22 9.35
N VAL A 89 -0.46 6.60 10.42
CA VAL A 89 -1.83 6.17 10.69
C VAL A 89 -2.79 7.16 10.05
N THR A 90 -3.64 6.70 9.15
CA THR A 90 -4.48 7.54 8.32
C THR A 90 -5.84 7.81 8.96
N CYS A 91 -6.36 9.03 8.81
CA CYS A 91 -7.66 9.41 9.36
C CYS A 91 -8.81 8.62 8.71
N ARG A 92 -9.72 8.09 9.52
CA ARG A 92 -10.87 7.29 9.09
C ARG A 92 -11.77 8.00 8.07
N LYS A 93 -11.93 9.32 8.17
CA LYS A 93 -12.80 10.10 7.26
C LYS A 93 -12.21 10.20 5.85
N GLU A 94 -10.90 10.41 5.75
CA GLU A 94 -10.20 10.59 4.46
C GLU A 94 -9.93 9.25 3.77
N HIS A 95 -9.63 8.21 4.56
CA HIS A 95 -9.25 6.88 4.09
C HIS A 95 -10.31 5.82 4.38
N ASN A 96 -11.60 6.15 4.31
CA ASN A 96 -12.63 5.11 4.37
C ASN A 96 -12.60 4.21 3.12
N TYR A 97 -13.22 3.04 3.22
CA TYR A 97 -13.21 2.04 2.17
C TYR A 97 -13.79 2.57 0.86
N GLU A 98 -14.94 3.25 0.91
CA GLU A 98 -15.65 3.71 -0.28
C GLU A 98 -14.82 4.71 -1.10
N ARG A 99 -14.13 5.64 -0.43
CA ARG A 99 -13.22 6.59 -1.06
C ARG A 99 -11.99 5.91 -1.62
N CYS A 100 -11.42 4.95 -0.89
CA CYS A 100 -10.28 4.18 -1.36
C CYS A 100 -10.65 3.35 -2.60
N ALA A 101 -11.77 2.62 -2.56
CA ALA A 101 -12.28 1.86 -3.69
C ALA A 101 -12.60 2.73 -4.90
N HIS A 102 -13.17 3.92 -4.69
CA HIS A 102 -13.39 4.88 -5.78
C HIS A 102 -12.06 5.33 -6.41
N ARG A 103 -11.04 5.62 -5.60
CA ARG A 103 -9.70 5.96 -6.10
C ARG A 103 -9.10 4.84 -6.93
N VAL A 104 -9.20 3.60 -6.47
CA VAL A 104 -8.73 2.43 -7.24
C VAL A 104 -9.46 2.32 -8.59
N LYS A 105 -10.79 2.52 -8.62
CA LYS A 105 -11.57 2.53 -9.88
C LYS A 105 -11.20 3.67 -10.84
N CYS A 106 -10.61 4.74 -10.31
CA CYS A 106 -10.18 5.91 -11.06
C CYS A 106 -8.67 5.92 -11.33
N LEU A 107 -7.94 4.88 -10.89
CA LEU A 107 -6.50 4.71 -11.16
C LEU A 107 -6.22 4.83 -12.66
N ARG A 108 -5.07 5.39 -12.99
CA ARG A 108 -4.54 5.46 -14.36
C ARG A 108 -3.20 4.76 -14.37
N LEU A 109 -3.07 3.73 -15.20
CA LEU A 109 -1.79 3.07 -15.46
C LEU A 109 -1.28 3.46 -16.85
N GLU A 110 0.02 3.69 -16.98
CA GLU A 110 0.64 3.96 -18.29
C GLU A 110 0.58 2.73 -19.21
N SER A 111 0.48 1.53 -18.63
CA SER A 111 0.25 0.27 -19.34
C SER A 111 -1.19 0.09 -19.85
N GLU A 112 -2.10 1.06 -19.65
CA GLU A 112 -3.46 1.01 -20.21
C GLU A 112 -3.45 1.01 -21.75
N PRO A 113 -4.43 0.37 -22.40
CA PRO A 113 -4.61 0.49 -23.85
C PRO A 113 -4.72 1.97 -24.29
N LYS A 114 -3.99 2.35 -25.35
CA LYS A 114 -4.03 3.72 -25.89
C LYS A 114 -5.45 4.10 -26.30
N ASN A 115 -5.86 5.33 -25.99
CA ASN A 115 -7.19 5.88 -26.28
C ASN A 115 -8.37 5.15 -25.59
N ALA A 116 -8.12 4.41 -24.51
CA ALA A 116 -9.17 3.75 -23.74
C ALA A 116 -10.20 4.75 -23.19
N SER A 117 -11.49 4.46 -23.44
CA SER A 117 -12.58 5.20 -22.81
C SER A 117 -12.60 4.94 -21.29
N ASN A 118 -13.39 5.72 -20.54
CA ASN A 118 -13.59 5.45 -19.12
C ASN A 118 -14.19 4.05 -18.85
N ALA A 119 -14.97 3.50 -19.79
CA ALA A 119 -15.54 2.16 -19.67
C ALA A 119 -14.48 1.08 -19.92
N ASP A 120 -13.64 1.24 -20.95
CA ASP A 120 -12.56 0.30 -21.27
C ASP A 120 -11.56 0.22 -20.13
N ARG A 121 -11.20 1.37 -19.55
CA ARG A 121 -10.34 1.42 -18.38
C ARG A 121 -10.93 0.68 -17.18
N ARG A 122 -12.22 0.88 -16.89
CA ARG A 122 -12.88 0.16 -15.79
C ARG A 122 -12.85 -1.35 -16.03
N THR A 123 -13.06 -1.76 -17.27
CA THR A 123 -12.99 -3.17 -17.68
C THR A 123 -11.57 -3.71 -17.51
N PHE A 124 -10.56 -2.97 -17.95
CA PHE A 124 -9.15 -3.32 -17.76
C PHE A 124 -8.79 -3.47 -16.29
N LEU A 125 -9.11 -2.48 -15.44
CA LEU A 125 -8.87 -2.57 -14.00
C LEU A 125 -9.60 -3.76 -13.37
N ASN A 126 -10.84 -4.03 -13.75
CA ASN A 126 -11.58 -5.21 -13.28
C ASN A 126 -10.95 -6.54 -13.75
N SER A 127 -10.20 -6.55 -14.86
CA SER A 127 -9.49 -7.75 -15.34
C SER A 127 -8.16 -8.00 -14.62
N ILE A 128 -7.55 -6.97 -14.02
CA ILE A 128 -6.26 -7.09 -13.33
C ILE A 128 -6.34 -6.91 -11.81
N LEU A 129 -7.51 -6.55 -11.28
CA LEU A 129 -7.73 -6.38 -9.85
C LEU A 129 -8.96 -7.18 -9.39
N ASN A 130 -8.77 -7.92 -8.32
CA ASN A 130 -9.85 -8.58 -7.61
C ASN A 130 -10.54 -7.62 -6.64
N PHE A 131 -11.61 -6.96 -7.10
CA PHE A 131 -12.39 -6.04 -6.26
C PHE A 131 -13.16 -6.71 -5.11
N LYS A 132 -13.14 -8.05 -5.00
CA LYS A 132 -13.69 -8.77 -3.85
C LYS A 132 -12.74 -8.75 -2.65
N CYS A 133 -11.44 -8.53 -2.87
CA CYS A 133 -10.42 -8.39 -1.83
C CYS A 133 -10.49 -6.98 -1.22
N CYS A 134 -11.41 -6.80 -0.27
CA CYS A 134 -11.68 -5.50 0.34
C CYS A 134 -10.44 -4.90 1.03
N ALA A 135 -9.63 -5.70 1.74
CA ALA A 135 -8.45 -5.18 2.42
C ALA A 135 -7.37 -4.73 1.43
N MET A 136 -7.15 -5.47 0.34
CA MET A 136 -6.25 -5.11 -0.76
C MET A 136 -6.69 -3.82 -1.43
N ILE A 137 -7.97 -3.71 -1.82
CA ILE A 137 -8.51 -2.51 -2.47
C ILE A 137 -8.40 -1.30 -1.53
N HIS A 138 -8.64 -1.49 -0.23
CA HIS A 138 -8.47 -0.44 0.77
C HIS A 138 -7.01 -0.02 0.91
N ALA A 139 -6.07 -0.96 0.94
CA ALA A 139 -4.65 -0.68 1.03
C ALA A 139 -4.15 0.08 -0.20
N LEU A 140 -4.53 -0.37 -1.40
CA LEU A 140 -4.17 0.31 -2.64
C LEU A 140 -4.75 1.74 -2.69
N GLY A 141 -6.03 1.92 -2.39
CA GLY A 141 -6.62 3.26 -2.37
C GLY A 141 -6.00 4.19 -1.32
N SER A 142 -5.62 3.65 -0.15
CA SER A 142 -4.92 4.39 0.90
C SER A 142 -3.52 4.80 0.47
N LEU A 143 -2.80 3.91 -0.22
CA LEU A 143 -1.49 4.18 -0.80
C LEU A 143 -1.57 5.29 -1.84
N LEU A 144 -2.51 5.21 -2.79
CA LEU A 144 -2.70 6.23 -3.82
C LEU A 144 -2.97 7.60 -3.20
N PHE A 145 -3.86 7.67 -2.21
CA PHE A 145 -4.12 8.92 -1.50
C PHE A 145 -2.89 9.46 -0.77
N PHE A 146 -2.12 8.58 -0.11
CA PHE A 146 -0.90 8.98 0.57
C PHE A 146 0.13 9.56 -0.41
N VAL A 147 0.32 8.92 -1.56
CA VAL A 147 1.22 9.38 -2.61
C VAL A 147 0.79 10.74 -3.14
N ASP A 148 -0.50 10.92 -3.47
CA ASP A 148 -1.05 12.21 -3.91
C ASP A 148 -0.80 13.33 -2.89
N LYS A 149 -1.09 13.06 -1.61
CA LYS A 149 -1.04 14.07 -0.53
C LYS A 149 0.40 14.44 -0.15
N HIS A 150 1.34 13.52 -0.30
CA HIS A 150 2.71 13.68 0.19
C HIS A 150 3.76 13.75 -0.92
N TRP A 151 3.36 13.82 -2.20
CA TRP A 151 4.24 13.79 -3.37
C TRP A 151 5.49 14.67 -3.23
N ASN A 152 5.31 15.94 -2.88
CA ASN A 152 6.41 16.91 -2.73
C ASN A 152 7.49 16.50 -1.71
N ASN A 153 7.17 15.62 -0.75
CA ASN A 153 8.09 15.15 0.29
C ASN A 153 8.71 13.79 -0.03
N ILE A 154 8.18 13.06 -1.02
CA ILE A 154 8.56 11.67 -1.32
C ILE A 154 9.14 11.50 -2.72
N ALA A 155 8.81 12.40 -3.65
CA ALA A 155 9.21 12.32 -5.04
C ALA A 155 10.70 12.61 -5.23
N LEU A 156 11.28 11.99 -6.26
CA LEU A 156 12.63 12.33 -6.74
C LEU A 156 12.62 13.66 -7.51
N ASP A 157 11.54 13.93 -8.24
CA ASP A 157 11.24 15.22 -8.87
C ASP A 157 9.94 15.81 -8.27
N PRO A 158 10.06 16.76 -7.32
CA PRO A 158 8.90 17.36 -6.66
C PRO A 158 8.01 18.21 -7.59
N SER A 159 8.51 18.61 -8.77
CA SER A 159 7.75 19.44 -9.72
C SER A 159 6.79 18.63 -10.60
N GLY A 160 7.04 17.32 -10.71
CA GLY A 160 6.20 16.37 -11.42
C GLY A 160 4.90 16.01 -10.69
N LYS A 161 4.21 15.00 -11.21
CA LYS A 161 3.05 14.38 -10.57
C LYS A 161 3.30 12.88 -10.39
N PRO A 162 2.64 12.23 -9.42
CA PRO A 162 2.67 10.78 -9.33
C PRO A 162 2.22 10.15 -10.66
N SER A 163 3.00 9.21 -11.17
CA SER A 163 2.61 8.33 -12.26
C SER A 163 2.77 6.87 -11.85
N PHE A 164 1.98 6.02 -12.49
CA PHE A 164 1.89 4.61 -12.18
C PHE A 164 2.07 3.82 -13.48
N VAL A 165 3.22 3.16 -13.63
CA VAL A 165 3.59 2.45 -14.85
C VAL A 165 2.77 1.19 -15.02
N SER A 166 2.79 0.34 -13.98
CA SER A 166 2.16 -0.98 -13.98
C SER A 166 1.63 -1.31 -12.59
N LEU A 167 0.82 -2.37 -12.52
CA LEU A 167 0.34 -2.97 -11.28
C LEU A 167 0.61 -4.46 -11.29
N ASN A 168 1.27 -4.97 -10.26
CA ASN A 168 1.71 -6.36 -10.15
C ASN A 168 1.21 -7.01 -8.85
N TYR A 169 1.05 -8.34 -8.86
CA TYR A 169 0.71 -9.09 -7.67
C TYR A 169 1.94 -9.57 -6.90
N ILE A 170 1.84 -9.54 -5.58
CA ILE A 170 2.82 -10.08 -4.65
C ILE A 170 2.31 -11.45 -4.18
N TRP A 171 3.17 -12.46 -4.27
CA TRP A 171 2.89 -13.82 -3.82
C TRP A 171 3.81 -14.14 -2.63
N LEU A 172 3.24 -14.51 -1.48
CA LEU A 172 3.94 -14.75 -0.21
C LEU A 172 3.60 -16.09 0.42
#